data_AF-A0A7W0VT81-F1
#
_entry.id   AF-A0A7W0VT81-F1
#
_cell.length_a   1.000
_cell.length_b   1.000
_cell.length_c   1.000
_cell.angle_alpha   90.00
_cell.angle_beta   90.00
_cell.angle_gamma   90.00
#
_symmetry.space_group_name_H-M   'P 1'
#
loop_
_entity.id
_entity.type
_entity.pdbx_description
1 polymer ?
#
loop_
_entity_poly.entity_id
_entity_poly.type
_entity_poly.pdbx_seq_one_letter_code
_entity_poly.pdbx_strand_id
1 'polypeptide(L)'
;MRPTLPSLIFVFVLGCGRSQPPVAPGPPIEADPPVNLASMIEECDAMVAALTAFRACPNLDEENQQDLDAWIERANKDLTAGRKVTLEANAQQAIALSCRRATNSVLAATERCHNGRALPAD
;
A
#
# COMPACT_ATOMS: atom_id res chain seq x y z
N MET A 1 19.81 -31.98 -62.37
CA MET A 1 18.72 -32.34 -61.43
C MET A 1 18.67 -31.26 -60.36
N ARG A 2 17.54 -30.55 -60.20
CA ARG A 2 17.28 -29.53 -59.15
C ARG A 2 16.19 -30.05 -58.21
N PRO A 3 16.29 -29.75 -56.91
CA PRO A 3 15.19 -29.11 -56.17
C PRO A 3 15.72 -27.95 -55.28
N THR A 4 15.21 -26.71 -55.37
CA THR A 4 14.12 -26.08 -54.59
C THR A 4 14.37 -25.90 -53.08
N LEU A 5 14.35 -24.63 -52.63
CA LEU A 5 14.42 -24.10 -51.25
C LEU A 5 13.30 -24.62 -50.31
N PRO A 6 13.46 -24.47 -48.98
CA PRO A 6 12.75 -23.39 -48.29
C PRO A 6 13.54 -22.68 -47.16
N SER A 7 13.20 -21.41 -46.96
CA SER A 7 13.44 -20.65 -45.72
C SER A 7 12.95 -21.41 -44.48
N LEU A 8 13.74 -21.40 -43.41
CA LEU A 8 13.28 -21.70 -42.06
C LEU A 8 13.86 -20.65 -41.11
N ILE A 9 13.00 -19.70 -40.77
CA ILE A 9 13.12 -18.81 -39.61
C ILE A 9 13.02 -19.71 -38.36
N PHE A 10 14.06 -19.71 -37.52
CA PHE A 10 13.98 -20.23 -36.17
C PHE A 10 13.97 -19.06 -35.18
N VAL A 11 12.78 -18.76 -34.66
CA VAL A 11 12.60 -18.03 -33.40
C VAL A 11 12.79 -19.04 -32.28
N PHE A 12 13.89 -18.91 -31.51
CA PHE A 12 14.05 -19.60 -30.23
C PHE A 12 14.13 -18.57 -29.10
N VAL A 13 13.12 -18.60 -28.25
CA VAL A 13 13.04 -17.99 -26.93
C VAL A 13 13.92 -18.83 -25.98
N LEU A 14 14.71 -18.16 -25.12
CA LEU A 14 15.28 -18.59 -23.81
C LEU A 14 16.77 -18.29 -23.67
N GLY A 15 17.05 -17.32 -22.79
CA GLY A 15 18.38 -16.99 -22.28
C GLY A 15 18.32 -16.29 -20.93
N CYS A 16 17.38 -16.70 -20.07
CA CYS A 16 17.44 -16.41 -18.63
C CYS A 16 18.63 -17.17 -18.04
N GLY A 17 19.78 -16.49 -17.91
CA GLY A 17 21.02 -17.12 -17.45
C GLY A 17 22.02 -16.08 -16.96
N ARG A 18 21.58 -15.05 -16.22
CA ARG A 18 22.49 -14.32 -15.34
C ARG A 18 22.41 -14.95 -13.96
N SER A 19 23.27 -15.94 -13.74
CA SER A 19 23.61 -16.46 -12.43
C SER A 19 24.14 -15.29 -11.59
N GLN A 20 23.27 -14.60 -10.86
CA GLN A 20 23.72 -13.67 -9.83
C GLN A 20 24.51 -14.49 -8.80
N PRO A 21 25.74 -14.08 -8.44
CA PRO A 21 26.46 -14.73 -7.37
C PRO A 21 25.61 -14.69 -6.09
N PRO A 22 25.70 -15.71 -5.22
CA PRO A 22 24.93 -15.74 -3.99
C PRO A 22 25.26 -14.50 -3.17
N VAL A 23 24.25 -13.65 -2.95
CA VAL A 23 24.38 -12.48 -2.07
C VAL A 23 24.60 -13.02 -0.66
N ALA A 24 25.77 -12.73 -0.08
CA ALA A 24 26.05 -13.09 1.30
C ALA A 24 24.97 -12.50 2.21
N PRO A 25 24.45 -13.26 3.20
CA PRO A 25 23.50 -12.71 4.16
C PRO A 25 24.10 -11.46 4.79
N GLY A 26 23.40 -10.33 4.64
CA GLY A 26 23.77 -9.11 5.33
C GLY A 26 23.70 -9.30 6.85
N PRO A 27 24.27 -8.37 7.63
CA PRO A 27 24.08 -8.37 9.08
C PRO A 27 22.57 -8.44 9.41
N PRO A 28 22.18 -9.09 10.52
CA PRO A 28 20.79 -9.11 10.96
C PRO A 28 20.24 -7.70 11.01
N ILE A 29 19.11 -7.48 10.33
CA ILE A 29 18.40 -6.21 10.42
C ILE A 29 17.86 -6.13 11.85
N GLU A 30 18.28 -5.11 12.60
CA GLU A 30 17.74 -4.83 13.92
C GLU A 30 16.22 -4.68 13.81
N ALA A 31 15.48 -5.45 14.62
CA ALA A 31 14.03 -5.32 14.64
C ALA A 31 13.67 -3.92 15.16
N ASP A 32 12.74 -3.25 14.48
CA ASP A 32 12.15 -2.02 14.98
C ASP A 32 11.68 -2.24 16.43
N PRO A 33 11.85 -1.24 17.32
CA PRO A 33 11.41 -1.37 18.70
C PRO A 33 9.91 -1.71 18.77
N PRO A 34 9.49 -2.52 19.75
CA PRO A 34 8.11 -2.95 19.86
C PRO A 34 7.19 -1.73 19.99
N VAL A 35 6.33 -1.54 18.98
CA VAL A 35 5.29 -0.51 19.00
C VAL A 35 4.14 -1.02 19.86
N ASN A 36 3.75 -0.25 20.87
CA ASN A 36 2.53 -0.54 21.62
C ASN A 36 1.33 -0.23 20.71
N LEU A 37 0.80 -1.26 20.07
CA LEU A 37 -0.34 -1.17 19.17
C LEU A 37 -1.63 -1.43 19.93
N ALA A 38 -2.68 -0.73 19.55
CA ALA A 38 -4.03 -1.12 19.92
C ALA A 38 -4.43 -2.41 19.18
N SER A 39 -5.67 -2.88 19.38
CA SER A 39 -6.15 -4.02 18.59
C SER A 39 -6.17 -3.69 17.09
N MET A 40 -6.04 -4.71 16.24
CA MET A 40 -6.14 -4.55 14.77
C MET A 40 -7.35 -3.71 14.36
N ILE A 41 -8.50 -3.96 15.00
CA ILE A 41 -9.74 -3.26 14.72
C ILE A 41 -9.64 -1.78 15.05
N GLU A 42 -9.15 -1.45 16.26
CA GLU A 42 -9.02 -0.05 16.71
C GLU A 42 -8.03 0.73 15.84
N GLU A 43 -6.92 0.11 15.44
CA GLU A 43 -5.94 0.74 14.55
C GLU A 43 -6.51 1.05 13.17
N CYS A 44 -7.28 0.13 12.60
CA CYS A 44 -7.86 0.34 11.28
C CYS A 44 -9.08 1.27 11.31
N ASP A 45 -9.86 1.30 12.39
CA ASP A 45 -10.91 2.31 12.59
C ASP A 45 -10.29 3.71 12.70
N ALA A 46 -9.18 3.85 13.42
CA ALA A 46 -8.45 5.11 13.50
C ALA A 46 -7.95 5.60 12.13
N MET A 47 -7.52 4.67 11.27
CA MET A 47 -7.13 4.99 9.89
C MET A 47 -8.31 5.54 9.07
N VAL A 48 -9.49 4.91 9.15
CA VAL A 48 -10.69 5.40 8.45
C VAL A 48 -11.15 6.76 9.00
N ALA A 49 -11.06 6.96 10.32
CA ALA A 49 -11.35 8.24 10.94
C ALA A 49 -10.37 9.33 10.45
N ALA A 50 -9.08 9.01 10.30
CA ALA A 50 -8.09 9.93 9.76
C ALA A 50 -8.37 10.30 8.30
N LEU A 51 -8.77 9.35 7.44
CA LEU A 51 -9.18 9.64 6.07
C LEU A 51 -10.42 10.56 6.02
N THR A 52 -11.40 10.29 6.88
CA THR A 52 -12.60 11.14 7.01
C THR A 52 -12.22 12.57 7.43
N ALA A 53 -11.26 12.72 8.34
CA ALA A 53 -10.76 14.04 8.73
C ALA A 53 -10.02 14.74 7.58
N PHE A 54 -9.18 14.01 6.83
CA PHE A 54 -8.46 14.54 5.68
C PHE A 54 -9.41 15.02 4.58
N ARG A 55 -10.57 14.37 4.38
CA ARG A 55 -11.59 14.82 3.43
C ARG A 55 -12.09 16.26 3.69
N ALA A 56 -12.02 16.74 4.94
CA ALA A 56 -12.41 18.11 5.30
C ALA A 56 -11.36 19.18 4.96
N CYS A 57 -10.29 18.79 4.26
CA CYS A 57 -9.25 19.67 3.78
C CYS A 57 -9.78 20.77 2.84
N PRO A 58 -9.50 22.06 3.10
CA PRO A 58 -10.05 23.17 2.33
C PRO A 58 -9.48 23.26 0.90
N ASN A 59 -8.32 22.65 0.66
CA ASN A 59 -7.61 22.72 -0.61
C ASN A 59 -7.79 21.45 -1.48
N LEU A 60 -8.70 20.54 -1.11
CA LEU A 60 -9.03 19.39 -1.95
C LEU A 60 -10.05 19.79 -3.00
N ASP A 61 -9.76 19.52 -4.27
CA ASP A 61 -10.74 19.59 -5.34
C ASP A 61 -11.83 18.50 -5.20
N GLU A 62 -12.88 18.62 -6.00
CA GLU A 62 -14.04 17.73 -5.94
C GLU A 62 -13.71 16.30 -6.35
N GLU A 63 -12.80 16.11 -7.32
CA GLU A 63 -12.38 14.78 -7.78
C GLU A 63 -11.66 14.02 -6.67
N ASN A 64 -10.71 14.67 -5.99
CA ASN A 64 -10.01 14.07 -4.85
C ASN A 64 -10.95 13.81 -3.67
N GLN A 65 -11.97 14.66 -3.45
CA GLN A 65 -12.99 14.40 -2.43
C GLN A 65 -13.83 13.16 -2.75
N GLN A 66 -14.20 12.97 -4.02
CA GLN A 66 -14.95 11.78 -4.48
C GLN A 66 -14.10 10.51 -4.35
N ASP A 67 -12.82 10.57 -4.71
CA ASP A 67 -11.90 9.44 -4.54
C ASP A 67 -11.74 9.06 -3.07
N LEU A 68 -11.59 10.05 -2.17
CA LEU A 68 -11.55 9.82 -0.73
C LEU A 68 -12.85 9.19 -0.22
N ASP A 69 -14.01 9.63 -0.69
CA ASP A 69 -15.30 9.02 -0.34
C ASP A 69 -15.36 7.55 -0.76
N ALA A 70 -14.93 7.23 -1.98
CA ALA A 70 -14.87 5.87 -2.47
C ALA A 70 -13.89 5.00 -1.64
N TRP A 71 -12.74 5.55 -1.26
CA TRP A 71 -11.77 4.85 -0.42
C TRP A 71 -12.30 4.61 1.00
N ILE A 72 -12.96 5.60 1.60
CA ILE A 72 -13.58 5.48 2.94
C ILE A 72 -14.69 4.43 2.91
N GLU A 73 -15.57 4.45 1.90
CA GLU A 73 -16.63 3.45 1.75
C GLU A 73 -16.03 2.05 1.62
N ARG A 74 -15.03 1.90 0.74
CA ARG A 74 -14.37 0.62 0.51
C ARG A 74 -13.69 0.09 1.77
N ALA A 75 -12.95 0.94 2.48
CA ALA A 75 -12.28 0.58 3.72
C ALA A 75 -13.28 0.13 4.78
N ASN A 76 -14.39 0.85 4.97
CA ASN A 76 -15.44 0.45 5.91
C ASN A 76 -16.06 -0.90 5.56
N LYS A 77 -16.31 -1.15 4.27
CA LYS A 77 -16.85 -2.44 3.80
C LYS A 77 -15.88 -3.59 4.06
N ASP A 78 -14.60 -3.40 3.73
CA ASP A 78 -13.58 -4.44 3.91
C ASP A 78 -13.29 -4.71 5.40
N LEU A 79 -13.26 -3.67 6.24
CA LEU A 79 -13.11 -3.84 7.69
C LEU A 79 -14.32 -4.54 8.32
N THR A 80 -15.53 -4.19 7.89
CA THR A 80 -16.76 -4.86 8.37
C THR A 80 -16.77 -6.34 7.99
N ALA A 81 -16.29 -6.69 6.79
CA ALA A 81 -16.13 -8.08 6.38
C ALA A 81 -15.04 -8.78 7.20
N GLY A 82 -13.89 -8.13 7.39
CA GLY A 82 -12.74 -8.65 8.13
C GLY A 82 -13.02 -8.92 9.61
N ARG A 83 -13.89 -8.13 10.27
CA ARG A 83 -14.30 -8.34 11.67
C ARG A 83 -14.95 -9.70 11.95
N LYS A 84 -15.47 -10.38 10.91
CA LYS A 84 -16.08 -11.71 11.03
C LYS A 84 -15.06 -12.84 10.91
N VAL A 85 -13.81 -12.52 10.57
CA VAL A 85 -12.72 -13.49 10.38
C VAL A 85 -11.85 -13.52 11.63
N THR A 86 -11.55 -14.72 12.11
CA THR A 86 -10.54 -14.91 13.15
C THR A 86 -9.17 -15.10 12.49
N LEU A 87 -8.22 -14.24 12.83
CA LEU A 87 -6.85 -14.28 12.31
C LEU A 87 -5.88 -14.73 13.41
N GLU A 88 -4.74 -15.31 13.03
CA GLU A 88 -3.65 -15.58 13.96
C GLU A 88 -3.06 -14.27 14.51
N ALA A 89 -2.49 -14.32 15.72
CA ALA A 89 -2.04 -13.13 16.45
C ALA A 89 -0.99 -12.31 15.68
N ASN A 90 -0.07 -12.99 14.99
CA ASN A 90 0.95 -12.34 14.15
C ASN A 90 0.32 -11.56 12.98
N ALA A 91 -0.70 -12.11 12.33
CA ALA A 91 -1.42 -11.46 11.24
C ALA A 91 -2.18 -10.23 11.76
N GLN A 92 -2.84 -10.35 12.90
CA GLN A 92 -3.51 -9.21 13.55
C GLN A 92 -2.52 -8.08 13.86
N GLN A 93 -1.34 -8.42 14.40
CA GLN A 93 -0.32 -7.44 14.72
C GLN A 93 0.26 -6.75 13.48
N ALA A 94 0.51 -7.51 12.40
CA ALA A 94 1.00 -6.95 11.14
C ALA A 94 -0.01 -5.98 10.51
N ILE A 95 -1.30 -6.32 10.56
CA ILE A 95 -2.38 -5.46 10.06
C ILE A 95 -2.52 -4.22 10.94
N ALA A 96 -2.51 -4.38 12.28
CA ALA A 96 -2.55 -3.29 13.25
C ALA A 96 -1.42 -2.27 12.98
N LEU A 97 -0.19 -2.75 12.79
CA LEU A 97 0.96 -1.91 12.48
C LEU A 97 0.79 -1.18 11.14
N SER A 98 0.24 -1.85 10.13
CA SER A 98 0.01 -1.26 8.81
C SER A 98 -1.04 -0.14 8.88
N CYS A 99 -2.15 -0.37 9.58
CA CYS A 99 -3.18 0.63 9.82
C CYS A 99 -2.64 1.82 10.62
N ARG A 100 -1.79 1.58 11.63
CA ARG A 100 -1.11 2.65 12.38
C ARG A 100 -0.21 3.51 11.49
N ARG A 101 0.60 2.88 10.62
CA ARG A 101 1.49 3.60 9.67
C ARG A 101 0.69 4.44 8.69
N ALA A 102 -0.40 3.89 8.14
CA ALA A 102 -1.31 4.61 7.26
C ALA A 102 -1.95 5.80 7.98
N THR A 103 -2.45 5.60 9.21
CA THR A 103 -3.03 6.67 10.05
C THR A 103 -2.04 7.82 10.22
N ASN A 104 -0.80 7.54 10.62
CA ASN A 104 0.21 8.56 10.82
C ASN A 104 0.53 9.33 9.52
N SER A 105 0.55 8.63 8.38
CA SER A 105 0.75 9.26 7.07
C SER A 105 -0.38 10.22 6.72
N VAL A 106 -1.64 9.82 6.94
CA VAL A 106 -2.82 10.64 6.67
C VAL A 106 -2.88 11.83 7.63
N LEU A 107 -2.54 11.66 8.91
CA LEU A 107 -2.46 12.76 9.87
C LEU A 107 -1.41 13.80 9.44
N ALA A 108 -0.24 13.36 9.01
CA ALA A 108 0.80 14.27 8.49
C ALA A 108 0.35 14.97 7.18
N ALA A 109 -0.39 14.29 6.31
CA ALA A 109 -1.00 14.91 5.14
C ALA A 109 -2.06 15.95 5.52
N THR A 110 -2.89 15.65 6.51
CA THR A 110 -3.92 16.54 7.07
C THR A 110 -3.30 17.80 7.65
N GLU A 111 -2.24 17.65 8.45
CA GLU A 111 -1.50 18.79 9.00
C GLU A 111 -0.94 19.67 7.87
N ARG A 112 -0.28 19.09 6.87
CA ARG A 112 0.24 19.83 5.71
C ARG A 112 -0.85 20.49 4.90
N CYS A 113 -2.02 19.88 4.82
CA CYS A 113 -3.13 20.45 4.08
C CYS A 113 -3.73 21.69 4.78
N HIS A 114 -3.86 21.65 6.12
CA HIS A 114 -4.39 22.79 6.88
C HIS A 114 -3.35 23.89 7.10
N ASN A 115 -2.07 23.53 7.24
CA ASN A 115 -0.99 24.48 7.54
C ASN A 115 -0.15 24.87 6.32
N GLY A 116 -0.25 24.13 5.21
CA GLY A 116 0.46 24.40 3.98
C GLY A 116 -0.28 25.43 3.13
N ARG A 117 0.49 26.25 2.39
CA ARG A 117 -0.08 27.05 1.29
C ARG A 117 -0.58 26.08 0.21
N ALA A 118 -1.72 26.40 -0.41
CA ALA A 118 -2.24 25.66 -1.55
C ALA A 118 -1.12 25.39 -2.55
N LEU A 119 -0.93 24.12 -2.93
CA LEU A 119 0.01 23.78 -4.00
C LEU A 119 -0.46 24.51 -5.28
N PRO A 120 0.44 25.13 -6.04
CA PRO A 120 0.07 25.71 -7.32
C PRO A 120 -0.58 24.61 -8.18
N ALA A 121 -1.73 24.94 -8.76
CA ALA A 121 -2.33 24.11 -9.79
C ALA A 121 -1.46 24.24 -11.05
N ASP A 122 -0.72 23.18 -11.38
CA ASP A 122 0.06 23.08 -12.61
C ASP A 122 -0.83 22.60 -13.77
#